data_AF-A0A422QGW1-F1
#
_entry.id   AF-A0A422QGW1-F1
#
_cell.length_a   1.000
_cell.length_b   1.000
_cell.length_c   1.000
_cell.angle_alpha   90.00
_cell.angle_beta   90.00
_cell.angle_gamma   90.00
#
_symmetry.space_group_name_H-M   'P 1'
#
loop_
_entity.id
_entity.type
_entity.pdbx_description
1 polymer ?
#
loop_
_entity_poly.entity_id
_entity_poly.type
_entity_poly.pdbx_seq_one_letter_code
_entity_poly.pdbx_strand_id
1 'polypeptide(L)'
;MPTLKYLTAYPDTLQAQVSGLIEQNRLGDTLRRRYPEPHGIRTDRALYDYVQELKDDYLRHAAPVSKVAFDSKIQIIQHALGLHTAISRVQGSRLKAKHEIRIASLFRDAPLPFLRMIAVHELAHLKEKEHDKAFYKLCCWMEPEYHQLEFDVRLYLTWLDLSGERLWSGD
;
A
#
# COMPACT_ATOMS: atom_id res chain seq x y z
N MET A 1 -4.35 23.52 -13.60
CA MET A 1 -4.79 22.20 -13.10
C MET A 1 -3.91 21.84 -11.91
N PRO A 2 -4.44 21.22 -10.85
CA PRO A 2 -3.61 20.75 -9.74
C PRO A 2 -2.60 19.73 -10.27
N THR A 3 -1.34 19.84 -9.84
CA THR A 3 -0.29 18.88 -10.20
C THR A 3 -0.68 17.49 -9.68
N LEU A 4 -0.62 16.47 -10.55
CA LEU A 4 -0.85 15.08 -10.18
C LEU A 4 0.36 14.51 -9.42
N LYS A 5 0.56 14.99 -8.18
CA LYS A 5 1.77 14.73 -7.37
C LYS A 5 2.08 13.25 -7.16
N TYR A 6 1.06 12.38 -7.20
CA TYR A 6 1.21 10.93 -7.03
C TYR A 6 1.56 10.19 -8.33
N LEU A 7 1.43 10.86 -9.48
CA LEU A 7 1.55 10.26 -10.82
C LEU A 7 2.70 10.85 -11.64
N THR A 8 3.57 11.66 -11.03
CA THR A 8 4.69 12.33 -11.71
C THR A 8 5.69 11.39 -12.37
N ALA A 9 5.77 10.13 -11.91
CA ALA A 9 6.64 9.10 -12.48
C ALA A 9 5.99 8.33 -13.66
N TYR A 10 4.72 8.58 -13.98
CA TYR A 10 4.00 7.90 -15.06
C TYR A 10 4.04 8.71 -16.36
N PRO A 11 3.92 8.07 -17.54
CA PRO A 11 3.92 8.79 -18.82
C PRO A 11 2.87 9.89 -18.91
N ASP A 12 3.19 10.99 -19.59
CA ASP A 12 2.30 12.15 -19.76
C ASP A 12 0.94 11.78 -20.36
N THR A 13 0.90 10.78 -21.24
CA THR A 13 -0.34 10.27 -21.82
C THR A 13 -1.29 9.68 -20.77
N LEU A 14 -0.75 9.03 -19.74
CA LEU A 14 -1.53 8.48 -18.64
C LEU A 14 -1.96 9.58 -17.67
N GLN A 15 -1.06 10.52 -17.39
CA GLN A 15 -1.38 11.71 -16.59
C GLN A 15 -2.53 12.53 -17.24
N ALA A 16 -2.51 12.71 -18.57
CA ALA A 16 -3.57 13.38 -19.31
C ALA A 16 -4.92 12.65 -19.22
N GLN A 17 -4.92 11.31 -19.30
CA GLN A 17 -6.14 10.51 -19.13
C GLN A 17 -6.74 10.67 -17.72
N VAL A 18 -5.90 10.65 -16.69
CA VAL A 18 -6.34 10.85 -15.30
C VAL A 18 -6.88 12.26 -15.11
N SER A 19 -6.21 13.28 -15.66
CA SER A 19 -6.71 14.66 -15.66
C SER A 19 -8.10 14.76 -16.30
N GLY A 20 -8.34 14.09 -17.43
CA GLY A 20 -9.66 14.05 -18.07
C GLY A 20 -10.74 13.38 -17.21
N LEU A 21 -10.40 12.32 -16.47
CA LEU A 21 -11.32 11.69 -15.51
C LEU A 21 -11.65 12.62 -14.34
N ILE A 22 -10.68 13.42 -13.87
CA ILE A 22 -10.88 14.41 -12.80
C ILE A 22 -11.80 15.53 -13.30
N GLU A 23 -11.53 16.10 -14.48
CA GLU A 23 -12.37 17.16 -15.07
C GLU A 23 -13.83 16.72 -15.27
N GLN A 24 -14.04 15.43 -15.59
CA GLN A 24 -15.36 14.85 -15.77
C GLN A 24 -16.02 14.43 -14.44
N ASN A 25 -15.37 14.59 -13.28
CA ASN A 25 -15.81 14.07 -11.98
C ASN A 25 -16.05 12.56 -11.96
N ARG A 26 -15.28 11.78 -12.74
CA ARG A 26 -15.44 10.33 -12.94
C ARG A 26 -14.38 9.49 -12.26
N LEU A 27 -13.35 10.09 -11.65
CA LEU A 27 -12.25 9.35 -11.04
C LEU A 27 -12.73 8.42 -9.91
N GLY A 28 -13.50 8.94 -8.95
CA GLY A 28 -14.06 8.17 -7.84
C GLY A 28 -14.99 7.05 -8.30
N ASP A 29 -15.88 7.34 -9.25
CA ASP A 29 -16.78 6.34 -9.85
C ASP A 29 -16.02 5.22 -10.58
N THR A 30 -14.94 5.58 -11.28
CA THR A 30 -14.10 4.59 -11.97
C THR A 30 -13.45 3.63 -10.97
N LEU A 31 -12.95 4.16 -9.85
CA LEU A 31 -12.38 3.36 -8.76
C LEU A 31 -13.43 2.49 -8.08
N ARG A 32 -14.61 3.01 -7.74
CA ARG A 32 -15.71 2.23 -7.14
C ARG A 32 -16.23 1.14 -8.06
N ARG A 33 -16.31 1.38 -9.37
CA ARG A 33 -16.72 0.35 -10.35
C ARG A 33 -15.72 -0.78 -10.43
N ARG A 34 -14.41 -0.47 -10.38
CA ARG A 34 -13.34 -1.48 -10.41
C ARG A 34 -13.24 -2.23 -9.08
N TYR A 35 -13.42 -1.53 -7.97
CA TYR A 35 -13.33 -2.06 -6.62
C TYR A 35 -14.61 -1.71 -5.84
N PRO A 36 -15.65 -2.55 -5.91
CA PRO A 36 -16.97 -2.21 -5.37
C PRO A 36 -17.02 -2.21 -3.84
N GLU A 37 -16.19 -3.03 -3.19
CA GLU A 37 -16.32 -3.28 -1.76
C GLU A 37 -14.98 -3.13 -1.00
N PRO A 38 -15.01 -2.60 0.23
CA PRO A 38 -13.87 -2.67 1.14
C PRO A 38 -13.65 -4.09 1.65
N HIS A 39 -12.45 -4.36 2.18
CA HIS A 39 -12.21 -5.62 2.90
C HIS A 39 -12.73 -5.61 4.35
N GLY A 40 -12.84 -6.79 4.96
CA GLY A 40 -13.22 -6.97 6.37
C GLY A 40 -12.08 -6.84 7.40
N ILE A 41 -10.82 -6.68 6.98
CA ILE A 41 -9.63 -6.69 7.86
C ILE A 41 -9.47 -5.33 8.57
N ARG A 42 -10.23 -5.13 9.65
CA ARG A 42 -10.32 -3.83 10.33
C ARG A 42 -9.61 -3.73 11.67
N THR A 43 -9.00 -4.79 12.17
CA THR A 43 -8.29 -4.79 13.46
C THR A 43 -6.82 -5.14 13.25
N ASP A 44 -5.94 -4.67 14.14
CA ASP A 44 -4.50 -5.01 14.09
C ASP A 44 -4.28 -6.53 14.19
N ARG A 45 -5.13 -7.24 14.93
CA ARG A 45 -5.08 -8.71 15.04
C ARG A 45 -5.37 -9.37 13.69
N ALA A 46 -6.47 -9.01 13.03
CA ALA A 46 -6.82 -9.54 11.73
C ALA A 46 -5.76 -9.18 10.67
N LEU A 47 -5.22 -7.97 10.75
CA LEU A 47 -4.15 -7.54 9.85
C LEU A 47 -2.87 -8.36 10.04
N TYR A 48 -2.50 -8.62 11.31
CA TYR A 48 -1.37 -9.48 11.63
C TYR A 48 -1.54 -10.87 11.06
N ASP A 49 -2.71 -11.50 11.27
CA ASP A 49 -2.97 -12.85 10.77
C ASP A 49 -2.89 -12.88 9.22
N TYR A 50 -3.51 -11.90 8.55
CA TYR A 50 -3.45 -11.77 7.09
C TYR A 50 -2.02 -11.62 6.54
N VAL A 51 -1.21 -10.73 7.12
CA VAL A 51 0.18 -10.51 6.66
C VAL A 51 1.06 -11.72 6.97
N GLN A 52 0.80 -12.41 8.09
CA GLN A 52 1.53 -13.61 8.48
C GLN A 52 1.25 -14.77 7.50
N GLU A 53 -0.01 -14.96 7.09
CA GLU A 53 -0.38 -15.93 6.04
C GLU A 53 0.38 -15.65 4.73
N LEU A 54 0.37 -14.41 4.24
CA LEU A 54 1.16 -14.01 3.07
C LEU A 54 2.66 -14.28 3.24
N LYS A 55 3.22 -13.95 4.41
CA LYS A 55 4.64 -14.23 4.71
C LYS A 55 4.94 -15.72 4.68
N ASP A 56 4.02 -16.59 5.10
CA ASP A 56 4.26 -18.03 5.15
C ASP A 56 4.10 -18.71 3.79
N ASP A 57 3.21 -18.18 2.94
CA ASP A 57 3.04 -18.62 1.55
C ASP A 57 4.26 -18.28 0.68
N TYR A 58 4.78 -17.06 0.81
CA TYR A 58 5.79 -16.53 -0.10
C TYR A 58 7.19 -16.45 0.52
N LEU A 59 7.30 -16.22 1.82
CA LEU A 59 8.55 -15.86 2.50
C LEU A 59 8.83 -16.75 3.72
N ARG A 60 8.55 -18.06 3.61
CA ARG A 60 8.69 -19.04 4.71
C ARG A 60 10.01 -18.95 5.50
N HIS A 61 11.12 -18.66 4.82
CA HIS A 61 12.46 -18.56 5.43
C HIS A 61 12.92 -17.12 5.73
N ALA A 62 12.08 -16.11 5.52
CA ALA A 62 12.41 -14.73 5.87
C ALA A 62 12.39 -14.51 7.39
N ALA A 63 12.94 -13.37 7.82
CA ALA A 63 12.94 -12.97 9.22
C ALA A 63 11.50 -12.87 9.77
N PRO A 64 11.29 -13.19 11.06
CA PRO A 64 9.97 -13.15 11.68
C PRO A 64 9.46 -11.72 11.79
N VAL A 65 8.16 -11.55 11.53
CA VAL A 65 7.44 -10.29 11.75
C VAL A 65 6.88 -10.30 13.17
N SER A 66 7.40 -9.41 14.01
CA SER A 66 7.06 -9.33 15.43
C SER A 66 5.78 -8.55 15.70
N LYS A 67 5.39 -7.66 14.77
CA LYS A 67 4.19 -6.84 14.87
C LYS A 67 3.74 -6.39 13.49
N VAL A 68 2.43 -6.35 13.31
CA VAL A 68 1.76 -5.72 12.18
C VAL A 68 0.62 -4.90 12.75
N ALA A 69 0.49 -3.63 12.35
CA ALA A 69 -0.56 -2.77 12.85
C ALA A 69 -0.91 -1.67 11.85
N PHE A 70 -2.16 -1.21 11.90
CA PHE A 70 -2.53 0.02 11.23
C PHE A 70 -1.98 1.23 12.01
N ASP A 71 -1.49 2.25 11.29
CA ASP A 71 -0.94 3.47 11.89
C ASP A 71 -1.60 4.72 11.28
N SER A 72 -2.17 5.57 12.13
CA SER A 72 -2.80 6.84 11.75
C SER A 72 -1.81 8.01 11.65
N LYS A 73 -0.60 7.85 12.18
CA LYS A 73 0.46 8.88 12.13
C LYS A 73 1.26 8.81 10.84
N ILE A 74 1.19 7.69 10.12
CA ILE A 74 1.79 7.54 8.81
C ILE A 74 1.16 8.56 7.84
N GLN A 75 1.91 9.60 7.54
CA GLN A 75 1.56 10.58 6.51
C GLN A 75 1.92 9.98 5.15
N ILE A 76 0.90 9.59 4.39
CA ILE A 76 1.08 9.02 3.04
C ILE A 76 1.71 10.03 2.07
N ILE A 77 1.71 11.32 2.42
CA ILE A 77 1.98 12.43 1.50
C ILE A 77 3.46 12.66 1.18
N GLN A 78 4.44 12.12 1.92
CA GLN A 78 5.85 12.46 1.66
C GLN A 78 6.62 11.50 0.72
N HIS A 79 6.22 10.22 0.58
CA HIS A 79 6.82 9.29 -0.39
C HIS A 79 5.83 8.25 -0.99
N ALA A 80 4.52 8.55 -0.90
CA ALA A 80 3.31 7.95 -1.49
C ALA A 80 3.10 6.41 -1.56
N LEU A 81 4.12 5.59 -1.80
CA LEU A 81 4.02 4.12 -1.79
C LEU A 81 5.27 3.43 -1.23
N GLY A 82 6.37 4.15 -1.02
CA GLY A 82 7.55 3.64 -0.32
C GLY A 82 7.52 4.08 1.14
N LEU A 83 6.64 3.48 1.95
CA LEU A 83 6.52 3.79 3.36
C LEU A 83 7.41 2.87 4.19
N HIS A 84 8.72 2.99 3.96
CA HIS A 84 9.76 2.40 4.78
C HIS A 84 9.58 2.79 6.25
N THR A 85 8.84 1.99 6.99
CA THR A 85 8.87 2.02 8.45
C THR A 85 9.20 0.64 8.99
N ALA A 86 10.24 0.02 8.41
CA ALA A 86 11.02 -0.97 9.13
C ALA A 86 11.75 -0.28 10.29
N ILE A 87 11.06 -0.06 11.41
CA ILE A 87 11.71 0.35 12.66
C ILE A 87 12.45 -0.88 13.19
N SER A 88 13.69 -1.07 12.73
CA SER A 88 14.60 -2.04 13.32
C SER A 88 15.12 -1.50 14.65
N ARG A 89 14.41 -1.77 15.75
CA ARG A 89 14.87 -1.35 17.08
C ARG A 89 15.88 -2.34 17.65
N VAL A 90 17.15 -1.94 17.68
CA VAL A 90 18.26 -2.70 18.26
C VAL A 90 18.41 -2.28 19.74
N GLN A 91 17.81 -3.00 20.70
CA GLN A 91 17.91 -2.75 22.16
C GLN A 91 18.75 -3.80 22.95
N GLY A 92 20.01 -3.50 23.28
CA GLY A 92 20.88 -4.33 24.15
C GLY A 92 21.66 -5.47 23.47
N SER A 93 22.80 -5.85 24.04
CA SER A 93 23.93 -6.62 23.45
C SER A 93 23.69 -8.05 22.91
N ARG A 94 22.45 -8.47 22.64
CA ARG A 94 22.10 -9.66 21.84
C ARG A 94 20.71 -9.46 21.21
N LEU A 95 20.62 -8.85 20.04
CA LEU A 95 19.33 -8.61 19.40
C LEU A 95 19.13 -9.44 18.16
N LYS A 96 18.15 -10.34 18.23
CA LYS A 96 17.36 -10.68 17.05
C LYS A 96 16.70 -9.38 16.57
N ALA A 97 17.05 -8.92 15.38
CA ALA A 97 16.31 -7.84 14.73
C ALA A 97 14.83 -8.24 14.69
N LYS A 98 13.97 -7.39 15.25
CA LYS A 98 12.51 -7.59 15.23
C LYS A 98 11.97 -6.71 14.12
N HIS A 99 11.34 -7.31 13.12
CA HIS A 99 10.68 -6.58 12.06
C HIS A 99 9.28 -6.19 12.55
N GLU A 100 8.94 -4.91 12.43
CA GLU A 100 7.59 -4.40 12.59
C GLU A 100 7.11 -3.88 11.24
N ILE A 101 5.87 -4.22 10.87
CA ILE A 101 5.21 -3.70 9.68
C ILE A 101 4.11 -2.74 10.13
N ARG A 102 4.08 -1.54 9.54
CA ARG A 102 3.08 -0.52 9.84
C ARG A 102 2.39 -0.11 8.55
N ILE A 103 1.08 -0.31 8.48
CA ILE A 103 0.29 0.00 7.30
C ILE A 103 -0.56 1.25 7.59
N ALA A 104 -0.59 2.21 6.67
CA ALA A 104 -1.36 3.43 6.86
C ALA A 104 -2.85 3.10 7.11
N SER A 105 -3.48 3.80 8.07
CA SER A 105 -4.88 3.58 8.43
C SER A 105 -5.88 3.77 7.28
N LEU A 106 -5.49 4.47 6.22
CA LEU A 106 -6.13 4.51 4.90
C LEU A 106 -6.57 3.13 4.41
N PHE A 107 -5.69 2.14 4.53
CA PHE A 107 -5.93 0.82 3.97
C PHE A 107 -6.95 0.02 4.77
N ARG A 108 -7.30 0.44 6.00
CA ARG A 108 -8.30 -0.25 6.84
C ARG A 108 -9.68 -0.35 6.17
N ASP A 109 -10.02 0.66 5.39
CA ASP A 109 -11.30 0.77 4.68
C ASP A 109 -11.12 0.53 3.18
N ALA A 110 -9.93 0.14 2.71
CA ALA A 110 -9.67 -0.04 1.29
C ALA A 110 -10.14 -1.41 0.77
N PRO A 111 -10.24 -1.60 -0.55
CA PRO A 111 -10.44 -2.91 -1.17
C PRO A 111 -9.32 -3.88 -0.80
N LEU A 112 -9.64 -5.17 -0.74
CA LEU A 112 -8.64 -6.21 -0.43
C LEU A 112 -7.40 -6.16 -1.34
N PRO A 113 -7.51 -5.92 -2.68
CA PRO A 113 -6.34 -5.80 -3.54
C PRO A 113 -5.37 -4.67 -3.13
N PHE A 114 -5.88 -3.56 -2.58
CA PHE A 114 -5.04 -2.45 -2.14
C PHE A 114 -4.27 -2.82 -0.87
N LEU A 115 -4.95 -3.47 0.09
CA LEU A 115 -4.30 -3.99 1.29
C LEU A 115 -3.25 -5.05 0.91
N ARG A 116 -3.57 -5.94 -0.02
CA ARG A 116 -2.64 -6.96 -0.51
C ARG A 116 -1.40 -6.33 -1.11
N MET A 117 -1.56 -5.36 -2.02
CA MET A 117 -0.45 -4.67 -2.67
C MET A 117 0.51 -4.07 -1.64
N ILE A 118 0.01 -3.31 -0.66
CA ILE A 118 0.89 -2.70 0.34
C ILE A 118 1.47 -3.74 1.31
N ALA A 119 0.72 -4.80 1.65
CA ALA A 119 1.24 -5.87 2.49
C ALA A 119 2.42 -6.61 1.83
N VAL A 120 2.32 -6.94 0.53
CA VAL A 120 3.42 -7.60 -0.19
C VAL A 120 4.62 -6.66 -0.38
N HIS A 121 4.38 -5.36 -0.54
CA HIS A 121 5.43 -4.34 -0.56
C HIS A 121 6.26 -4.36 0.74
N GLU A 122 5.59 -4.25 1.88
CA GLU A 122 6.25 -4.26 3.20
C GLU A 122 6.92 -5.61 3.49
N LEU A 123 6.34 -6.72 3.04
CA LEU A 123 6.95 -8.05 3.13
C LEU A 123 8.20 -8.19 2.27
N ALA A 124 8.23 -7.59 1.07
CA ALA A 124 9.41 -7.62 0.22
C ALA A 124 10.61 -6.94 0.90
N HIS A 125 10.39 -5.94 1.75
CA HIS A 125 11.43 -5.30 2.56
C HIS A 125 12.12 -6.21 3.58
N LEU A 126 11.57 -7.40 3.87
CA LEU A 126 12.27 -8.41 4.67
C LEU A 126 13.49 -9.00 3.95
N LYS A 127 13.53 -8.93 2.61
CA LYS A 127 14.63 -9.45 1.78
C LYS A 127 15.34 -8.35 1.00
N GLU A 128 14.59 -7.41 0.45
CA GLU A 128 15.09 -6.37 -0.46
C GLU A 128 14.87 -4.98 0.13
N LYS A 129 15.96 -4.30 0.49
CA LYS A 129 15.88 -2.99 1.18
C LYS A 129 15.61 -1.82 0.25
N GLU A 130 16.15 -1.87 -0.96
CA GLU A 130 16.04 -0.79 -1.94
C GLU A 130 14.92 -1.10 -2.93
N HIS A 131 14.20 -0.07 -3.40
CA HIS A 131 13.15 -0.20 -4.41
C HIS A 131 13.72 -0.37 -5.82
N ASP A 132 14.47 -1.44 -6.03
CA ASP A 132 15.13 -1.78 -7.29
C ASP A 132 14.40 -2.91 -8.05
N LYS A 133 15.02 -3.41 -9.12
CA LYS A 133 14.46 -4.48 -9.94
C LYS A 133 14.21 -5.77 -9.15
N ALA A 134 15.03 -6.11 -8.16
CA ALA A 134 14.85 -7.32 -7.35
C ALA A 134 13.64 -7.15 -6.42
N PHE A 135 13.50 -5.98 -5.80
CA PHE A 135 12.33 -5.64 -4.98
C PHE A 135 11.02 -5.76 -5.78
N TYR A 136 10.93 -5.10 -6.94
CA TYR A 136 9.71 -5.16 -7.75
C TYR A 136 9.43 -6.56 -8.29
N LYS A 137 10.47 -7.31 -8.67
CA LYS A 137 10.31 -8.72 -9.07
C LYS A 137 9.73 -9.56 -7.94
N LEU A 138 10.17 -9.33 -6.70
CA LEU A 138 9.65 -10.02 -5.52
C LEU A 138 8.20 -9.65 -5.23
N CYS A 139 7.86 -8.35 -5.34
CA CYS A 139 6.48 -7.89 -5.23
C CYS A 139 5.56 -8.54 -6.27
N CYS A 140 5.96 -8.53 -7.55
CA CYS A 140 5.20 -9.14 -8.64
C CYS A 140 5.08 -10.67 -8.53
N TRP A 141 6.01 -11.34 -7.85
CA TRP A 141 5.90 -12.76 -7.57
C TRP A 141 4.84 -13.06 -6.49
N MET A 142 4.73 -12.20 -5.47
CA MET A 142 3.69 -12.32 -4.44
C MET A 142 2.32 -11.82 -4.91
N GLU A 143 2.29 -10.81 -5.78
CA GLU A 143 1.08 -10.22 -6.36
C GLU A 143 1.32 -9.90 -7.85
N PRO A 144 0.88 -10.76 -8.79
CA PRO A 144 1.10 -10.55 -10.22
C PRO A 144 0.62 -9.20 -10.76
N GLU A 145 -0.45 -8.64 -10.19
CA GLU A 145 -1.01 -7.34 -10.60
C GLU A 145 -0.40 -6.15 -9.82
N TYR A 146 0.72 -6.36 -9.12
CA TYR A 146 1.31 -5.39 -8.18
C TYR A 146 1.42 -3.97 -8.77
N HIS A 147 1.96 -3.82 -9.98
CA HIS A 147 2.12 -2.50 -10.59
C HIS A 147 0.80 -1.81 -10.94
N GLN A 148 -0.22 -2.58 -11.35
CA GLN A 148 -1.55 -2.05 -11.62
C GLN A 148 -2.23 -1.61 -10.32
N LEU A 149 -2.11 -2.42 -9.26
CA LEU A 149 -2.65 -2.10 -7.94
C LEU A 149 -1.94 -0.91 -7.31
N GLU A 150 -0.61 -0.80 -7.50
CA GLU A 150 0.18 0.35 -7.09
C GLU A 150 -0.33 1.63 -7.77
N PHE A 151 -0.52 1.58 -9.09
CA PHE A 151 -1.09 2.68 -9.85
C PHE A 151 -2.50 3.04 -9.37
N ASP A 152 -3.38 2.05 -9.16
CA ASP A 152 -4.75 2.29 -8.72
C ASP A 152 -4.81 2.89 -7.30
N VAL A 153 -3.87 2.54 -6.41
CA VAL A 153 -3.73 3.22 -5.12
C VAL A 153 -3.31 4.68 -5.31
N ARG A 154 -2.40 5.00 -6.25
CA ARG A 154 -2.04 6.40 -6.55
C ARG A 154 -3.23 7.20 -7.09
N LEU A 155 -4.10 6.55 -7.87
CA LEU A 155 -5.38 7.16 -8.29
C LEU A 155 -6.28 7.44 -7.08
N TYR A 156 -6.39 6.50 -6.15
CA TYR A 156 -7.17 6.70 -4.94
C TYR A 156 -6.59 7.81 -4.04
N LEU A 157 -5.28 7.88 -3.88
CA LEU A 157 -4.62 8.97 -3.17
C LEU A 157 -4.91 10.32 -3.84
N THR A 158 -4.87 10.37 -5.16
CA THR A 158 -5.25 11.57 -5.93
C THR A 158 -6.70 11.97 -5.65
N TRP A 159 -7.63 11.01 -5.65
CA TRP A 159 -9.03 11.26 -5.30
C TRP A 159 -9.17 11.81 -3.87
N LEU A 160 -8.54 11.16 -2.89
CA LEU A 160 -8.62 11.55 -1.49
C LEU A 160 -8.08 12.97 -1.26
N ASP A 161 -7.01 13.33 -1.94
CA ASP A 161 -6.35 14.64 -1.84
C ASP A 161 -7.19 15.76 -2.48
N LEU A 162 -7.94 15.44 -3.55
CA LEU A 162 -8.83 16.39 -4.25
C LEU A 162 -10.20 16.56 -3.57
N SER A 163 -10.79 15.46 -3.08
CA SER A 163 -12.15 15.44 -2.51
C SER A 163 -12.19 15.56 -1.00
N GLY A 164 -11.13 15.11 -0.30
CA GLY A 164 -11.15 14.89 1.15
C GLY A 164 -11.94 13.65 1.57
N GLU A 165 -12.49 12.88 0.63
CA GLU A 165 -13.42 11.79 0.90
C GLU A 165 -12.78 10.41 0.69
N ARG A 166 -13.07 9.49 1.60
CA ARG A 166 -12.74 8.07 1.46
C ARG A 166 -13.85 7.37 0.68
N LEU A 167 -13.49 6.64 -0.38
CA LEU A 167 -14.48 6.06 -1.30
C LEU A 167 -15.30 4.92 -0.71
N TRP A 168 -14.76 4.22 0.30
CA TRP A 168 -15.30 2.98 0.87
C TRP A 168 -15.49 3.02 2.38
N SER A 169 -15.30 4.19 3.01
CA SER A 169 -15.81 4.39 4.36
C SER A 169 -17.32 4.27 4.28
N GLY A 170 -17.91 3.32 5.01
CA GLY A 170 -19.36 3.35 5.22
C GLY A 170 -19.75 4.62 5.96
N ASP A 171 -20.96 5.13 5.68
CA ASP A 171 -21.64 6.13 6.52
C ASP A 171 -21.75 5.64 7.99
#